data_AF-A0A1F6M8L0-F1
#
_entry.id   AF-A0A1F6M8L0-F1
#
_cell.length_a   1.000
_cell.length_b   1.000
_cell.length_c   1.000
_cell.angle_alpha   90.00
_cell.angle_beta   90.00
_cell.angle_gamma   90.00
#
_symmetry.space_group_name_H-M   'P 1'
#
loop_
_entity.id
_entity.type
_entity.pdbx_description
1 polymer ?
#
loop_
_entity_poly.entity_id
_entity_poly.type
_entity_poly.pdbx_seq_one_letter_code
_entity_poly.pdbx_strand_id
1 'polypeptide(L)'
;MKNIFIRIAAIAVLFVGAGCTPESPPAPISQEIVYTNTKLGFTVIMPPKWKDFTVSQRQIDWGTFKTNSVDIGLPGIESLFNISVMTVQEWKQLQAENLANNIGVLAQNDTVVVSGASAQSVSSEYVERFAEIGGILKTVKIVE
;
A
#
# COMPACT_ATOMS: atom_id res chain seq x y z
N MET A 1 17.76 -33.01 8.15
CA MET A 1 16.67 -32.25 7.51
C MET A 1 15.39 -32.52 8.28
N LYS A 2 14.98 -31.59 9.16
CA LYS A 2 13.80 -31.75 10.03
C LYS A 2 12.65 -30.96 9.44
N ASN A 3 11.62 -31.67 8.98
CA ASN A 3 10.35 -31.09 8.56
C ASN A 3 9.59 -30.61 9.80
N ILE A 4 9.27 -29.32 9.84
CA ILE A 4 8.42 -28.71 10.85
C ILE A 4 6.99 -28.76 10.33
N PHE A 5 6.15 -29.60 10.93
CA PHE A 5 4.70 -29.55 10.79
C PHE A 5 4.17 -28.53 11.79
N ILE A 6 3.63 -27.41 11.31
CA ILE A 6 2.87 -26.45 12.13
C ILE A 6 1.48 -27.04 12.36
N ARG A 7 1.15 -27.30 13.64
CA ARG A 7 -0.20 -27.67 14.07
C ARG A 7 -1.05 -26.41 14.17
N ILE A 8 -2.04 -26.27 13.30
CA ILE A 8 -3.11 -25.28 13.46
C ILE A 8 -4.14 -25.87 14.43
N ALA A 9 -4.28 -25.27 15.60
CA ALA A 9 -5.34 -25.60 16.55
C ALA A 9 -6.62 -24.88 16.11
N ALA A 10 -7.58 -25.62 15.55
CA ALA A 10 -8.94 -25.15 15.37
C ALA A 10 -9.71 -25.35 16.67
N ILE A 11 -10.08 -24.27 17.36
CA ILE A 11 -11.00 -24.31 18.50
C ILE A 11 -12.42 -24.33 17.91
N ALA A 12 -13.07 -25.49 17.95
CA ALA A 12 -14.49 -25.62 17.65
C ALA A 12 -15.29 -25.29 18.92
N VAL A 13 -16.02 -24.18 18.91
CA VAL A 13 -17.02 -23.85 19.95
C VAL A 13 -18.35 -24.45 19.50
N LEU A 14 -18.86 -25.40 20.28
CA LEU A 14 -20.20 -25.99 20.10
C LEU A 14 -21.24 -25.07 20.75
N PHE A 15 -22.06 -24.40 19.94
CA PHE A 15 -23.31 -23.79 20.38
C PHE A 15 -24.48 -24.73 20.07
N VAL A 16 -25.21 -25.12 21.12
CA VAL A 16 -26.51 -25.81 21.03
C VAL A 16 -27.58 -24.72 21.18
N GLY A 17 -28.33 -24.44 20.11
CA GLY A 17 -29.41 -23.45 20.12
C GLY A 17 -30.31 -23.59 18.91
N ALA A 18 -31.60 -23.80 19.16
CA ALA A 18 -32.64 -24.08 18.18
C ALA A 18 -32.95 -22.88 17.26
N GLY A 19 -33.22 -23.16 15.98
CA GLY A 19 -33.73 -22.18 15.00
C GLY A 19 -33.22 -22.43 13.59
N CYS A 20 -33.92 -23.27 12.81
CA CYS A 20 -33.59 -23.54 11.42
C CYS A 20 -33.89 -22.33 10.51
N THR A 21 -32.85 -21.56 10.21
CA THR A 21 -32.65 -20.95 8.88
C THR A 21 -31.27 -21.37 8.42
N PRO A 22 -31.07 -21.81 7.15
CA PRO A 22 -29.72 -21.93 6.62
C PRO A 22 -29.14 -20.51 6.54
N GLU A 23 -28.47 -20.10 7.61
CA GLU A 23 -27.63 -18.92 7.64
C GLU A 23 -26.60 -19.11 6.52
N SER A 24 -26.62 -18.22 5.54
CA SER A 24 -25.63 -18.21 4.47
C SER A 24 -24.25 -18.29 5.11
N PRO A 25 -23.31 -19.13 4.61
CA PRO A 25 -21.97 -19.18 5.17
C PRO A 25 -21.44 -17.74 5.28
N PRO A 26 -20.85 -17.33 6.41
CA PRO A 26 -20.27 -16.00 6.52
C PRO A 26 -19.36 -15.80 5.31
N ALA A 27 -19.58 -14.71 4.57
CA ALA A 27 -18.76 -14.40 3.41
C ALA A 27 -17.28 -14.52 3.82
N PRO A 28 -16.41 -15.11 2.99
CA PRO A 28 -15.00 -15.24 3.33
C PRO A 28 -14.47 -13.86 3.73
N ILE A 29 -13.96 -13.76 4.95
CA ILE A 29 -13.41 -12.52 5.48
C ILE A 29 -12.23 -12.19 4.58
N SER A 30 -12.43 -11.20 3.72
CA SER A 30 -11.45 -10.85 2.71
C SER A 30 -10.29 -10.15 3.42
N GLN A 31 -9.21 -10.90 3.68
CA GLN A 31 -8.07 -10.41 4.45
C GLN A 31 -7.34 -9.32 3.67
N GLU A 32 -7.16 -8.15 4.28
CA GLU A 32 -6.34 -7.07 3.76
C GLU A 32 -4.89 -7.54 3.52
N ILE A 33 -4.23 -6.96 2.53
CA ILE A 33 -2.86 -7.31 2.16
C ILE A 33 -1.92 -6.23 2.69
N VAL A 34 -0.99 -6.61 3.56
CA VAL A 34 0.03 -5.69 4.08
C VAL A 34 1.28 -5.77 3.21
N TYR A 35 1.62 -4.68 2.53
CA TYR A 35 2.90 -4.53 1.85
C TYR A 35 3.86 -3.73 2.75
N THR A 36 5.05 -4.29 2.98
CA THR A 36 6.13 -3.63 3.74
C THR A 36 7.34 -3.46 2.84
N ASN A 37 7.85 -2.24 2.72
CA ASN A 37 9.12 -1.96 2.10
C ASN A 37 10.14 -1.61 3.19
N THR A 38 10.85 -2.63 3.68
CA THR A 38 11.86 -2.44 4.74
C THR A 38 13.05 -1.59 4.29
N LYS A 39 13.37 -1.57 2.99
CA LYS A 39 14.46 -0.75 2.43
C LYS A 39 14.15 0.74 2.52
N LEU A 40 12.90 1.13 2.32
CA LEU A 40 12.45 2.53 2.40
C LEU A 40 11.78 2.87 3.74
N GLY A 41 11.48 1.89 4.59
CA GLY A 41 10.96 2.11 5.93
C GLY A 41 9.48 2.48 5.98
N PHE A 42 8.63 1.85 5.16
CA PHE A 42 7.18 2.07 5.23
C PHE A 42 6.35 0.80 5.05
N THR A 43 5.10 0.87 5.51
CA THR A 43 4.04 -0.12 5.25
C THR A 43 2.85 0.53 4.56
N VAL A 44 2.10 -0.23 3.79
CA VAL A 44 0.80 0.16 3.21
C VAL A 44 -0.13 -1.05 3.18
N ILE A 45 -1.42 -0.81 3.37
CA ILE A 45 -2.47 -1.82 3.37
C ILE A 45 -3.25 -1.71 2.06
N MET A 46 -3.30 -2.81 1.32
CA MET A 46 -4.04 -2.94 0.07
C MET A 46 -5.33 -3.73 0.30
N PRO A 47 -6.42 -3.38 -0.39
CA PRO A 47 -7.61 -4.20 -0.35
C PRO A 47 -7.35 -5.54 -1.06
N PRO A 48 -8.10 -6.59 -0.73
CA PRO A 48 -7.87 -7.96 -1.23
C PRO A 48 -7.88 -8.08 -2.76
N LYS A 49 -8.58 -7.17 -3.43
CA LYS A 49 -8.64 -7.02 -4.89
C LYS A 49 -7.29 -6.69 -5.55
N TRP A 50 -6.29 -6.28 -4.77
CA TRP A 50 -4.94 -5.96 -5.20
C TRP A 50 -3.95 -7.11 -4.99
N LYS A 51 -4.41 -8.35 -4.79
CA LYS A 51 -3.53 -9.53 -4.60
C LYS A 51 -2.42 -9.71 -5.65
N ASP A 52 -2.63 -9.21 -6.86
CA ASP A 52 -1.70 -9.34 -7.99
C ASP A 52 -0.94 -8.03 -8.26
N PHE A 53 -0.87 -7.11 -7.28
CA PHE A 53 -0.15 -5.86 -7.42
C PHE A 53 1.32 -6.09 -7.76
N THR A 54 1.86 -5.19 -8.57
CA THR A 54 3.28 -5.17 -8.94
C THR A 54 3.98 -4.03 -8.23
N VAL A 55 5.28 -4.20 -8.00
CA VAL A 55 6.14 -3.16 -7.42
C VAL A 55 7.39 -3.05 -8.27
N SER A 56 7.73 -1.83 -8.67
CA SER A 56 9.00 -1.51 -9.29
C SER A 56 9.71 -0.40 -8.51
N GLN A 57 11.04 -0.50 -8.42
CA GLN A 57 11.84 0.57 -7.82
C GLN A 57 12.19 1.59 -8.88
N ARG A 58 12.12 2.86 -8.51
CA ARG A 58 12.62 3.97 -9.34
C ARG A 58 13.37 4.98 -8.49
N GLN A 59 14.17 5.77 -9.18
CA GLN A 59 14.75 6.98 -8.62
C GLN A 59 14.13 8.17 -9.34
N ILE A 60 13.57 9.11 -8.57
CA ILE A 60 13.04 10.37 -9.12
C ILE A 60 14.15 11.40 -9.05
N ASP A 61 14.52 11.94 -10.20
CA ASP A 61 15.47 13.03 -10.33
C ASP A 61 14.72 14.36 -10.32
N TRP A 62 14.93 15.14 -9.25
CA TRP A 62 14.35 16.48 -9.09
C TRP A 62 15.28 17.58 -9.62
N GLY A 63 16.39 17.19 -10.28
CA GLY A 63 17.42 18.08 -10.79
C GLY A 63 18.48 18.42 -9.73
N THR A 64 18.05 18.84 -8.54
CA THR A 64 18.94 19.20 -7.43
C THR A 64 19.31 18.03 -6.52
N PHE A 65 18.41 17.06 -6.39
CA PHE A 65 18.61 15.84 -5.63
C PHE A 65 17.77 14.69 -6.22
N LYS A 66 18.03 13.47 -5.73
CA LYS A 66 17.32 12.27 -6.17
C LYS A 66 16.67 11.57 -5.00
N THR A 67 15.45 11.10 -5.18
CA THR A 67 14.71 10.35 -4.14
C THR A 67 14.43 8.93 -4.59
N ASN A 68 14.47 8.00 -3.63
CA ASN A 68 14.02 6.64 -3.89
C ASN A 68 12.50 6.58 -3.81
N SER A 69 11.92 5.87 -4.76
CA SER A 69 10.47 5.69 -4.86
C SER A 69 10.16 4.28 -5.30
N VAL A 70 8.96 3.82 -4.97
CA VAL A 70 8.38 2.63 -5.58
C VAL A 70 7.13 2.99 -6.33
N ASP A 71 7.04 2.53 -7.56
CA ASP A 71 5.78 2.50 -8.28
C ASP A 71 5.02 1.24 -7.88
N ILE A 72 3.72 1.39 -7.69
CA ILE A 72 2.80 0.30 -7.41
C ILE A 72 1.76 0.28 -8.52
N GLY A 73 1.61 -0.89 -9.14
CA GLY A 73 0.79 -1.09 -10.31
C GLY A 73 0.04 -2.43 -10.27
N LEU A 74 -0.42 -2.84 -11.44
CA LEU A 74 -1.13 -4.10 -11.69
C LEU A 74 -0.59 -4.74 -12.98
N PRO A 75 -0.90 -6.02 -13.26
CA PRO A 75 -0.51 -6.63 -14.53
C PRO A 75 -1.05 -5.81 -15.70
N GLY A 76 -0.16 -5.33 -16.57
CA GLY A 76 -0.50 -4.48 -17.72
C GLY A 76 -0.35 -2.97 -17.49
N ILE A 77 -0.12 -2.51 -16.26
CA ILE A 77 0.21 -1.11 -15.95
C ILE A 77 1.26 -1.01 -14.83
N GLU A 78 2.42 -0.43 -15.16
CA GLU A 78 3.56 -0.42 -14.24
C GLU A 78 3.36 0.48 -13.02
N SER A 79 2.68 1.62 -13.18
CA SER A 79 2.51 2.62 -12.12
C SER A 79 1.09 3.19 -12.13
N LEU A 80 0.33 2.85 -11.09
CA LEU A 80 -0.95 3.50 -10.76
C LEU A 80 -0.77 4.59 -9.71
N PHE A 81 0.19 4.40 -8.81
CA PHE A 81 0.67 5.41 -7.87
C PHE A 81 2.09 5.08 -7.46
N ASN A 82 2.76 6.05 -6.83
CA ASN A 82 4.07 5.84 -6.24
C ASN A 82 4.13 6.31 -4.78
N ILE A 83 5.08 5.73 -4.05
CA ILE A 83 5.43 6.11 -2.69
C ILE A 83 6.93 6.39 -2.66
N SER A 84 7.29 7.60 -2.27
CA SER A 84 8.68 8.05 -2.11
C SER A 84 8.97 8.31 -0.64
N VAL A 85 10.23 8.12 -0.26
CA VAL A 85 10.71 8.50 1.07
C VAL A 85 11.86 9.48 0.89
N MET A 86 11.75 10.61 1.57
CA MET A 86 12.73 11.68 1.53
C MET A 86 12.96 12.22 2.94
N THR A 87 14.11 12.86 3.14
CA THR A 87 14.38 13.60 4.37
C THR A 87 13.45 14.82 4.47
N VAL A 88 13.23 15.31 5.70
CA VAL A 88 12.49 16.57 5.92
C VAL A 88 13.14 17.74 5.17
N GLN A 89 14.47 17.75 5.00
CA GLN A 89 15.18 18.79 4.26
C GLN A 89 14.88 18.73 2.76
N GLU A 90 14.94 17.54 2.15
CA GLU A 90 14.60 17.32 0.74
C GLU A 90 13.14 17.73 0.46
N TRP A 91 12.20 17.39 1.35
CA TRP A 91 10.80 17.81 1.21
C TRP A 91 10.63 19.33 1.22
N LYS A 92 11.28 20.02 2.17
CA LYS A 92 11.24 21.49 2.24
C LYS A 92 11.84 22.13 0.99
N GLN A 93 12.90 21.55 0.44
CA GLN A 93 13.50 22.02 -0.80
C GLN A 93 12.53 21.84 -1.98
N LEU A 94 11.88 20.68 -2.07
CA LEU A 94 10.88 20.38 -3.11
C LEU A 94 9.70 21.38 -3.07
N GLN A 95 9.27 21.77 -1.87
CA GLN A 95 8.26 22.82 -1.67
C GLN A 95 8.76 24.21 -2.08
N ALA A 96 10.00 24.58 -1.71
CA ALA A 96 10.59 25.86 -2.05
C ALA A 96 10.77 26.04 -3.57
N GLU A 97 11.04 24.95 -4.29
CA GLU A 97 11.18 24.90 -5.75
C GLU A 97 9.82 24.76 -6.47
N ASN A 98 8.69 24.74 -5.74
CA ASN A 98 7.35 24.58 -6.29
C ASN A 98 7.16 23.28 -7.10
N LEU A 99 7.90 22.23 -6.74
CA LEU A 99 7.85 20.91 -7.39
C LEU A 99 6.82 19.97 -6.72
N ALA A 100 6.25 20.37 -5.57
CA ALA A 100 5.38 19.53 -4.73
C ALA A 100 3.92 19.49 -5.18
N ASN A 101 3.57 20.15 -6.29
CA ASN A 101 2.20 20.53 -6.64
C ASN A 101 1.21 19.38 -6.88
N ASN A 102 1.65 18.13 -6.90
CA ASN A 102 0.78 16.94 -6.98
C ASN A 102 1.26 15.81 -6.06
N ILE A 103 2.00 16.13 -5.01
CA ILE A 103 2.59 15.15 -4.09
C ILE A 103 1.94 15.31 -2.72
N GLY A 104 1.27 14.26 -2.25
CA GLY A 104 0.69 14.23 -0.91
C GLY A 104 1.70 13.75 0.13
N VAL A 105 1.63 14.32 1.34
CA VAL A 105 2.28 13.74 2.52
C VAL A 105 1.39 12.60 3.02
N LEU A 106 1.97 11.41 3.12
CA LEU A 106 1.27 10.18 3.53
C LEU A 106 1.58 9.84 5.00
N ALA A 107 2.83 10.01 5.40
CA ALA A 107 3.30 9.89 6.78
C ALA A 107 4.55 10.74 6.98
N GLN A 108 4.86 11.15 8.21
CA GLN A 108 6.02 11.96 8.53
C GLN A 108 6.46 11.74 9.97
N ASN A 109 7.77 11.82 10.21
CA ASN A 109 8.37 12.00 11.54
C ASN A 109 9.43 13.12 11.47
N ASP A 110 10.31 13.20 12.47
CA ASP A 110 11.32 14.26 12.56
C ASP A 110 12.43 14.14 11.50
N THR A 111 12.63 12.97 10.91
CA THR A 111 13.73 12.69 9.98
C THR A 111 13.28 12.54 8.53
N VAL A 112 12.10 11.95 8.31
CA VAL A 112 11.61 11.61 6.97
C VAL A 112 10.16 12.04 6.73
N VAL A 113 9.87 12.27 5.45
CA VAL A 113 8.54 12.44 4.87
C VAL A 113 8.33 11.29 3.89
N VAL A 114 7.27 10.50 4.13
CA VAL A 114 6.75 9.53 3.17
C VAL A 114 5.70 10.25 2.34
N SER A 115 5.94 10.33 1.04
CA SER A 115 5.10 11.06 0.12
C SER A 115 4.55 10.15 -0.97
N GLY A 116 3.50 10.55 -1.66
CA GLY A 116 3.05 9.82 -2.83
C GLY A 116 2.18 10.62 -3.78
N ALA A 117 2.06 10.09 -4.98
CA ALA A 117 1.24 10.63 -6.05
C ALA A 117 0.58 9.49 -6.82
N SER A 118 -0.63 9.71 -7.32
CA SER A 118 -1.30 8.79 -8.24
C SER A 118 -1.03 9.18 -9.69
N ALA A 119 -1.24 8.25 -10.61
CA ALA A 119 -1.37 8.56 -12.03
C ALA A 119 -2.49 9.61 -12.24
N GLN A 120 -2.40 10.39 -13.32
CA GLN A 120 -3.40 11.42 -13.64
C GLN A 120 -4.60 10.85 -14.42
N SER A 121 -4.38 9.76 -15.13
CA SER A 121 -5.39 9.04 -15.89
C SER A 121 -5.00 7.57 -16.02
N VAL A 122 -5.98 6.72 -16.30
CA VAL A 122 -5.82 5.28 -16.52
C VAL A 122 -6.74 4.83 -17.65
N SER A 123 -6.42 3.69 -18.28
CA SER A 123 -7.35 3.01 -19.19
C SER A 123 -8.60 2.54 -18.43
N SER A 124 -9.70 2.34 -19.16
CA SER A 124 -11.00 1.96 -18.59
C SER A 124 -10.95 0.70 -17.72
N GLU A 125 -10.05 -0.23 -18.05
CA GLU A 125 -9.83 -1.48 -17.32
C GLU A 125 -9.34 -1.28 -15.87
N TYR A 126 -8.70 -0.14 -15.55
CA TYR A 126 -8.17 0.13 -14.20
C TYR A 126 -8.98 1.16 -13.42
N VAL A 127 -10.07 1.72 -13.97
CA VAL A 127 -10.83 2.81 -13.31
C VAL A 127 -11.29 2.43 -11.90
N GLU A 128 -11.81 1.21 -11.72
CA GLU A 128 -12.22 0.74 -10.38
C GLU A 128 -11.06 0.66 -9.40
N ARG A 129 -9.91 0.14 -9.85
CA ARG A 129 -8.70 0.04 -9.01
C ARG A 129 -8.14 1.42 -8.69
N PHE A 130 -8.16 2.32 -9.67
CA PHE A 130 -7.71 3.69 -9.51
C PHE A 130 -8.53 4.45 -8.44
N ALA A 131 -9.84 4.20 -8.36
CA ALA A 131 -10.70 4.78 -7.32
C ALA A 131 -10.34 4.33 -5.89
N GLU A 132 -9.69 3.18 -5.72
CA GLU A 132 -9.30 2.63 -4.42
C GLU A 132 -8.01 3.27 -3.87
N ILE A 133 -7.19 3.90 -4.72
CA ILE A 133 -5.85 4.42 -4.37
C ILE A 133 -5.92 5.44 -3.23
N GLY A 134 -6.92 6.33 -3.24
CA GLY A 134 -7.07 7.32 -2.16
C GLY A 134 -7.31 6.68 -0.79
N GLY A 135 -7.94 5.50 -0.74
CA GLY A 135 -8.10 4.71 0.48
C GLY A 135 -6.78 4.04 0.88
N ILE A 136 -6.09 3.44 -0.10
CA ILE A 136 -4.79 2.78 0.09
C ILE A 136 -3.75 3.76 0.67
N LEU A 137 -3.59 4.93 0.07
CA LEU A 137 -2.58 5.92 0.47
C LEU A 137 -2.76 6.42 1.91
N LYS A 138 -3.99 6.40 2.45
CA LYS A 138 -4.27 6.75 3.86
C LYS A 138 -3.77 5.72 4.86
N THR A 139 -3.44 4.51 4.41
CA THR A 139 -2.96 3.42 5.28
C THR A 139 -1.44 3.41 5.43
N VAL A 140 -0.74 4.31 4.74
CA VAL A 140 0.72 4.38 4.77
C VAL A 140 1.20 4.76 6.16
N LYS A 141 2.20 4.02 6.64
CA LYS A 141 2.88 4.26 7.92
C LYS A 141 4.37 4.12 7.77
N ILE A 142 5.12 4.83 8.60
CA ILE A 142 6.57 4.64 8.75
C ILE A 142 6.80 3.37 9.57
N VAL A 143 7.80 2.58 9.17
CA VAL A 143 8.33 1.46 9.96
C VAL A 143 9.35 2.05 10.93
N GLU A 144 9.06 1.96 12.23
CA GLU A 144 9.97 2.34 13.32
C GLU A 144 10.96 1.24 13.67
#